data_AF-A0A0S4R1B3-F1
#
_entry.id   AF-A0A0S4R1B3-F1
#
_cell.length_a   1.000
_cell.length_b   1.000
_cell.length_c   1.000
_cell.angle_alpha   90.00
_cell.angle_beta   90.00
_cell.angle_gamma   90.00
#
_symmetry.space_group_name_H-M   'P 1'
#
loop_
_entity.id
_entity.type
_entity.pdbx_description
1 polymer ?
#
loop_
_entity_poly.entity_id
_entity_poly.type
_entity_poly.pdbx_seq_one_letter_code
_entity_poly.pdbx_strand_id
1 'polypeptide(L)'
;MTTQTTTSAAALTDTDAARLLDLALHTPAGLTAPAAAAALGHSEAWVYAQLDTGIEDGTVTRLGPDLRAGAGLYQATRVTVTAAALLAGGLVALADRGWTPDDVIDDAGRVDLSGSLHLAAGVHPLELPDDERLLLALYDAEDALAAALGADPTVHDAGDLLTLWQTTAGVTPDHVAELLLTAVRSLAGEVR
;
A
#
# COMPACT_ATOMS: atom_id res chain seq x y z
N MET A 1 -4.84 28.96 -20.96
CA MET A 1 -4.30 27.61 -20.70
C MET A 1 -3.13 27.76 -19.76
N THR A 2 -3.37 27.57 -18.47
CA THR A 2 -2.30 27.47 -17.46
C THR A 2 -1.81 26.03 -17.46
N THR A 3 -0.59 25.81 -17.92
CA THR A 3 0.13 24.55 -17.70
C THR A 3 0.38 24.40 -16.21
N GLN A 4 -0.44 23.60 -15.54
CA GLN A 4 -0.07 23.07 -14.23
C GLN A 4 1.10 22.12 -14.47
N THR A 5 2.29 22.55 -14.07
CA THR A 5 3.42 21.66 -13.87
C THR A 5 3.00 20.70 -12.76
N THR A 6 2.67 19.47 -13.12
CA THR A 6 2.56 18.35 -12.17
C THR A 6 3.92 18.19 -11.52
N THR A 7 4.06 18.70 -10.31
CA THR A 7 5.18 18.39 -9.44
C THR A 7 5.11 16.88 -9.20
N SER A 8 6.04 16.14 -9.79
CA SER A 8 6.34 14.76 -9.40
C SER A 8 6.35 14.71 -7.87
N ALA A 9 5.63 13.75 -7.28
CA ALA A 9 5.78 13.37 -5.89
C ALA A 9 7.26 13.52 -5.49
N ALA A 10 7.56 14.36 -4.50
CA ALA A 10 8.93 14.54 -4.06
C ALA A 10 9.46 13.16 -3.67
N ALA A 11 10.61 12.77 -4.23
CA ALA A 11 11.17 11.45 -3.96
C ALA A 11 11.23 11.22 -2.44
N LEU A 12 10.76 10.05 -1.99
CA LEU A 12 10.80 9.67 -0.58
C LEU A 12 12.25 9.76 -0.07
N THR A 13 12.43 10.30 1.13
CA THR A 13 13.74 10.23 1.78
C THR A 13 14.06 8.78 2.13
N ASP A 14 15.34 8.43 2.23
CA ASP A 14 15.76 7.07 2.66
C ASP A 14 15.09 6.66 3.98
N THR A 15 14.91 7.60 4.91
CA THR A 15 14.23 7.37 6.19
C THR A 15 12.75 7.03 6.00
N ASP A 16 12.04 7.79 5.18
CA ASP A 16 10.62 7.54 4.90
C ASP A 16 10.43 6.22 4.16
N ALA A 17 11.28 5.96 3.17
CA ALA A 17 11.27 4.73 2.40
C ALA A 17 11.56 3.50 3.28
N ALA A 18 12.52 3.59 4.20
CA ALA A 18 12.83 2.51 5.13
C ALA A 18 11.66 2.25 6.09
N ARG A 19 11.01 3.31 6.58
CA ARG A 19 9.83 3.18 7.44
C ARG A 19 8.64 2.55 6.71
N LEU A 20 8.40 2.94 5.46
CA LEU A 20 7.35 2.35 4.64
C LEU A 20 7.63 0.89 4.31
N LEU A 21 8.90 0.55 4.03
CA LEU A 21 9.32 -0.84 3.82
C LEU A 21 9.07 -1.68 5.07
N ASP A 22 9.46 -1.19 6.25
CA ASP A 22 9.23 -1.86 7.54
C ASP A 22 7.73 -2.11 7.80
N LEU A 23 6.89 -1.09 7.60
CA LEU A 23 5.44 -1.23 7.71
C LEU A 23 4.87 -2.26 6.71
N ALA A 24 5.31 -2.21 5.45
CA ALA A 24 4.84 -3.11 4.41
C ALA A 24 5.26 -4.58 4.67
N LEU A 25 6.39 -4.82 5.36
CA LEU A 25 6.80 -6.16 5.76
C LEU A 25 5.85 -6.79 6.77
N HIS A 26 5.07 -6.00 7.51
CA HIS A 26 4.05 -6.50 8.43
C HIS A 26 2.70 -6.82 7.75
N THR A 27 2.63 -6.80 6.42
CA THR A 27 1.44 -7.21 5.68
C THR A 27 1.35 -8.74 5.62
N PRO A 28 0.15 -9.34 5.75
CA PRO A 28 -0.02 -10.80 5.63
C PRO A 28 0.42 -11.37 4.28
N ALA A 29 0.27 -10.60 3.19
CA ALA A 29 0.69 -11.02 1.86
C ALA A 29 2.21 -11.08 1.69
N GLY A 30 2.96 -10.36 2.53
CA GLY A 30 4.37 -10.10 2.30
C GLY A 30 4.59 -9.21 1.07
N LEU A 31 5.86 -9.05 0.69
CA LEU A 31 6.24 -8.24 -0.45
C LEU A 31 7.41 -8.84 -1.21
N THR A 32 7.55 -8.41 -2.47
CA THR A 32 8.73 -8.70 -3.28
C THR A 32 9.61 -7.46 -3.38
N ALA A 33 10.93 -7.66 -3.48
CA ALA A 33 11.87 -6.54 -3.61
C ALA A 33 11.63 -5.66 -4.85
N PRO A 34 11.29 -6.20 -6.05
CA PRO A 34 10.96 -5.37 -7.21
C PRO A 34 9.73 -4.48 -7.00
N ALA A 35 8.66 -5.03 -6.41
CA ALA A 35 7.45 -4.26 -6.13
C ALA A 35 7.72 -3.14 -5.11
N ALA A 36 8.43 -3.47 -4.02
CA ALA A 36 8.81 -2.48 -3.02
C ALA A 36 9.73 -1.40 -3.60
N ALA A 37 10.70 -1.76 -4.43
CA ALA A 37 11.60 -0.81 -5.09
C ALA A 37 10.81 0.20 -5.95
N ALA A 38 9.87 -0.31 -6.75
CA ALA A 38 8.99 0.52 -7.57
C ALA A 38 8.10 1.44 -6.72
N ALA A 39 7.48 0.92 -5.66
CA ALA A 39 6.60 1.70 -4.78
C ALA A 39 7.35 2.81 -4.02
N LEU A 40 8.59 2.53 -3.59
CA LEU A 40 9.38 3.43 -2.77
C LEU A 40 10.23 4.40 -3.59
N GLY A 41 10.28 4.25 -4.92
CA GLY A 41 11.14 5.05 -5.79
C GLY A 41 12.64 4.79 -5.53
N HIS A 42 12.99 3.58 -5.10
CA HIS A 42 14.36 3.17 -4.77
C HIS A 42 14.82 2.02 -5.67
N SER A 43 16.12 1.71 -5.67
CA SER A 43 16.63 0.56 -6.42
C SER A 43 16.35 -0.75 -5.68
N GLU A 44 16.20 -1.86 -6.43
CA GLU A 44 16.11 -3.20 -5.82
C GLU A 44 17.31 -3.52 -4.92
N ALA A 45 18.52 -3.09 -5.30
CA ALA A 45 19.72 -3.29 -4.49
C ALA A 45 19.63 -2.62 -3.12
N TRP A 46 19.01 -1.44 -3.04
CA TRP A 46 18.75 -0.76 -1.78
C TRP A 46 17.73 -1.55 -0.94
N VAL A 47 16.66 -2.05 -1.56
CA VAL A 47 15.64 -2.86 -0.86
C VAL A 47 16.25 -4.15 -0.32
N TYR A 48 17.03 -4.87 -1.14
CA TYR A 48 17.73 -6.08 -0.68
C TYR A 48 18.67 -5.80 0.49
N ALA A 49 19.39 -4.67 0.49
CA ALA A 49 20.25 -4.31 1.62
C ALA A 49 19.45 -4.16 2.94
N GLN A 50 18.26 -3.53 2.89
CA GLN A 50 17.38 -3.42 4.06
C GLN A 50 16.85 -4.79 4.50
N LEU A 51 16.41 -5.61 3.54
CA LEU A 51 15.88 -6.96 3.82
C LEU A 51 16.94 -7.88 4.41
N ASP A 52 18.16 -7.85 3.89
CA ASP A 52 19.27 -8.67 4.36
C ASP A 52 19.66 -8.31 5.80
N THR A 53 19.71 -7.01 6.15
CA THR A 53 19.88 -6.58 7.55
C THR A 53 18.77 -7.14 8.46
N GLY A 54 17.51 -7.05 8.03
CA GLY A 54 16.40 -7.63 8.80
C GLY A 54 16.46 -9.16 8.93
N ILE A 55 16.98 -9.86 7.93
CA ILE A 55 17.18 -11.32 7.99
C ILE A 55 18.29 -11.67 8.98
N GLU A 56 19.42 -10.94 8.95
CA GLU A 56 20.53 -11.11 9.90
C GLU A 56 20.09 -10.86 11.35
N ASP A 57 19.22 -9.87 11.56
CA ASP A 57 18.64 -9.54 12.86
C ASP A 57 17.47 -10.47 13.25
N GLY A 58 17.02 -11.35 12.35
CA GLY A 58 15.91 -12.27 12.56
C GLY A 58 14.53 -11.60 12.59
N THR A 59 14.43 -10.35 12.17
CA THR A 59 13.17 -9.58 12.10
C THR A 59 12.43 -9.80 10.79
N VAL A 60 13.10 -10.26 9.74
CA VAL A 60 12.53 -10.57 8.42
C VAL A 60 12.73 -12.05 8.09
N THR A 61 11.69 -12.66 7.53
CA THR A 61 11.67 -14.03 7.02
C THR A 61 11.47 -14.03 5.52
N ARG A 62 12.24 -14.86 4.81
CA ARG A 62 12.02 -15.18 3.39
C ARG A 62 11.06 -16.36 3.29
N LEU A 63 9.88 -16.14 2.71
CA LEU A 63 8.80 -17.12 2.65
C LEU A 63 8.93 -18.11 1.48
N GLY A 64 9.66 -17.74 0.43
CA GLY A 64 9.79 -18.51 -0.80
C GLY A 64 9.58 -17.63 -2.03
N PRO A 65 9.43 -18.20 -3.23
CA PRO A 65 9.10 -17.42 -4.42
C PRO A 65 7.61 -17.04 -4.40
N ASP A 66 7.31 -15.80 -4.79
CA ASP A 66 5.98 -15.40 -5.23
C ASP A 66 5.58 -16.26 -6.44
N LEU A 67 4.37 -16.80 -6.40
CA LEU A 67 3.89 -17.74 -7.42
C LEU A 67 3.57 -17.06 -8.75
N ARG A 68 3.35 -15.73 -8.76
CA ARG A 68 3.06 -14.97 -9.97
C ARG A 68 4.33 -14.56 -10.71
N ALA A 69 5.25 -13.90 -10.02
CA ALA A 69 6.42 -13.28 -10.61
C ALA A 69 7.71 -14.10 -10.42
N GLY A 70 7.71 -15.09 -9.53
CA GLY A 70 8.89 -15.91 -9.19
C GLY A 70 9.93 -15.17 -8.33
N ALA A 71 9.72 -13.90 -8.01
CA ALA A 71 10.58 -13.12 -7.14
C ALA A 71 10.49 -13.61 -5.68
N GLY A 72 11.54 -13.40 -4.88
CA GLY A 72 11.49 -13.75 -3.46
C GLY A 72 10.42 -12.94 -2.72
N LEU A 73 9.63 -13.63 -1.89
CA LEU A 73 8.62 -13.06 -1.01
C LEU A 73 9.20 -12.93 0.41
N TYR A 74 9.04 -11.76 0.99
CA TYR A 74 9.59 -11.37 2.29
C TYR A 74 8.49 -10.84 3.19
N GLN A 75 8.60 -11.12 4.48
CA GLN A 75 7.65 -10.69 5.51
C GLN A 75 8.37 -10.53 6.84
N ALA A 76 7.86 -9.69 7.72
CA ALA A 76 8.30 -9.63 9.11
C ALA A 76 8.10 -10.99 9.80
N THR A 77 9.09 -11.46 10.56
CA THR A 77 9.02 -12.70 11.34
C THR A 77 7.85 -12.69 12.34
N ARG A 78 7.45 -11.50 12.80
CA ARG A 78 6.25 -11.29 13.62
C ARG A 78 5.35 -10.26 12.94
N VAL A 79 4.35 -10.76 12.23
CA VAL A 79 3.35 -9.94 11.54
C VAL A 79 2.50 -9.17 12.56
N THR A 80 2.40 -7.85 12.38
CA THR A 80 1.52 -6.98 13.18
C THR A 80 0.66 -6.20 12.21
N VAL A 81 -0.54 -6.72 11.94
CA VAL A 81 -1.46 -6.08 10.99
C VAL A 81 -2.04 -4.83 11.63
N THR A 82 -1.84 -3.69 10.97
CA THR A 82 -2.40 -2.39 11.33
C THR A 82 -2.85 -1.68 10.05
N ALA A 83 -3.70 -0.66 10.17
CA ALA A 83 -4.07 0.18 9.03
C ALA A 83 -2.84 0.77 8.31
N ALA A 84 -1.84 1.26 9.06
CA ALA A 84 -0.60 1.77 8.48
C ALA A 84 0.20 0.70 7.71
N ALA A 85 0.25 -0.53 8.23
CA ALA A 85 0.89 -1.65 7.53
C ALA A 85 0.14 -2.00 6.23
N LEU A 86 -1.20 -2.04 6.28
CA LEU A 86 -2.03 -2.33 5.10
C LEU A 86 -1.96 -1.24 4.04
N LEU A 87 -1.91 0.04 4.42
CA LEU A 87 -1.72 1.15 3.49
C LEU A 87 -0.34 1.12 2.84
N ALA A 88 0.72 0.84 3.61
CA ALA A 88 2.07 0.67 3.07
C ALA A 88 2.14 -0.54 2.12
N GLY A 89 1.49 -1.64 2.48
CA GLY A 89 1.32 -2.82 1.62
C GLY A 89 0.51 -2.54 0.36
N GLY A 90 -0.57 -1.75 0.47
CA GLY A 90 -1.42 -1.34 -0.65
C GLY A 90 -0.64 -0.54 -1.69
N LEU A 91 0.26 0.35 -1.24
CA LEU A 91 1.19 1.05 -2.12
C LEU A 91 2.08 0.07 -2.90
N VAL A 92 2.63 -0.94 -2.22
CA VAL A 92 3.44 -2.00 -2.86
C VAL A 92 2.60 -2.84 -3.82
N ALA A 93 1.37 -3.18 -3.44
CA ALA A 93 0.45 -3.94 -4.29
C ALA A 93 0.07 -3.17 -5.56
N LEU A 94 -0.16 -1.85 -5.47
CA LEU A 94 -0.39 -0.99 -6.63
C LEU A 94 0.84 -0.91 -7.54
N ALA A 95 2.05 -0.88 -6.97
CA ALA A 95 3.28 -0.91 -7.76
C ALA A 95 3.48 -2.25 -8.48
N ASP A 96 3.05 -3.36 -7.88
CA ASP A 96 3.12 -4.71 -8.48
C ASP A 96 2.03 -4.95 -9.54
N ARG A 97 0.80 -4.54 -9.26
CA ARG A 97 -0.38 -4.85 -10.09
C ARG A 97 -0.73 -3.75 -11.08
N GLY A 98 -0.33 -2.52 -10.80
CA GLY A 98 -0.85 -1.35 -11.47
C GLY A 98 -2.23 -0.94 -10.93
N TRP A 99 -2.58 0.31 -11.19
CA TRP A 99 -3.85 0.91 -10.78
C TRP A 99 -4.89 0.88 -11.90
N THR A 100 -6.16 0.71 -11.53
CA THR A 100 -7.32 0.94 -12.38
C THR A 100 -8.38 1.79 -11.65
N PRO A 101 -9.04 2.75 -12.33
CA PRO A 101 -10.08 3.58 -11.72
C PRO A 101 -11.46 2.91 -11.66
N ASP A 102 -11.75 1.97 -12.55
CA ASP A 102 -13.13 1.60 -12.89
C ASP A 102 -13.60 0.27 -12.26
N ASP A 103 -12.66 -0.63 -11.96
CA ASP A 103 -12.95 -1.97 -11.44
C ASP A 103 -12.08 -2.26 -10.22
N VAL A 104 -12.60 -3.01 -9.25
CA VAL A 104 -11.79 -3.47 -8.10
C VAL A 104 -10.57 -4.28 -8.56
N ILE A 105 -10.78 -5.10 -9.60
CA ILE A 105 -9.72 -5.76 -10.36
C ILE A 105 -10.17 -5.87 -11.82
N ASP A 106 -9.34 -5.43 -12.76
CA ASP A 106 -9.65 -5.50 -14.19
C ASP A 106 -9.11 -6.78 -14.86
N ASP A 107 -9.41 -6.96 -16.15
CA ASP A 107 -8.95 -8.11 -16.95
C ASP A 107 -7.42 -8.21 -17.07
N ALA A 108 -6.70 -7.10 -16.86
CA ALA A 108 -5.24 -7.07 -16.83
C ALA A 108 -4.66 -7.37 -15.44
N GLY A 109 -5.52 -7.56 -14.43
CA GLY A 109 -5.15 -7.80 -13.04
C GLY A 109 -4.67 -6.57 -12.29
N ARG A 110 -4.91 -5.36 -12.85
CA ARG A 110 -4.72 -4.09 -12.14
C ARG A 110 -5.83 -3.95 -11.10
N VAL A 111 -5.54 -3.28 -10.01
CA VAL A 111 -6.50 -3.12 -8.90
C VAL A 111 -6.78 -1.67 -8.59
N ASP A 112 -7.92 -1.42 -7.98
CA ASP A 112 -8.24 -0.12 -7.43
C ASP A 112 -7.65 0.05 -6.02
N LEU A 113 -8.01 1.16 -5.35
CA LEU A 113 -7.46 1.46 -4.04
C LEU A 113 -7.87 0.42 -2.98
N SER A 114 -9.15 0.07 -2.87
CA SER A 114 -9.62 -0.95 -1.91
C SER A 114 -9.08 -2.33 -2.25
N GLY A 115 -9.05 -2.71 -3.53
CA GLY A 115 -8.48 -3.96 -4.01
C GLY A 115 -7.00 -4.10 -3.65
N SER A 116 -6.23 -3.01 -3.66
CA SER A 116 -4.83 -3.03 -3.22
C SER A 116 -4.67 -3.32 -1.73
N LEU A 117 -5.58 -2.82 -0.88
CA LEU A 117 -5.58 -3.09 0.57
C LEU A 117 -5.93 -4.55 0.84
N HIS A 118 -6.90 -5.10 0.12
CA HIS A 118 -7.25 -6.52 0.19
C HIS A 118 -6.05 -7.41 -0.21
N LEU A 119 -5.35 -7.05 -1.29
CA LEU A 119 -4.12 -7.76 -1.67
C LEU A 119 -3.05 -7.68 -0.57
N ALA A 120 -2.85 -6.52 0.04
CA ALA A 120 -1.91 -6.38 1.16
C ALA A 120 -2.32 -7.24 2.37
N ALA A 121 -3.62 -7.33 2.63
CA ALA A 121 -4.20 -8.21 3.64
C ALA A 121 -4.06 -9.71 3.30
N GLY A 122 -3.55 -10.07 2.12
CA GLY A 122 -3.37 -11.46 1.70
C GLY A 122 -4.68 -12.14 1.28
N VAL A 123 -5.71 -11.35 0.93
CA VAL A 123 -7.01 -11.85 0.47
C VAL A 123 -7.28 -11.42 -0.97
N HIS A 124 -8.24 -12.09 -1.61
CA HIS A 124 -8.65 -11.72 -2.96
C HIS A 124 -9.33 -10.33 -2.95
N PRO A 125 -9.13 -9.46 -3.96
CA PRO A 125 -9.70 -8.10 -3.98
C PRO A 125 -11.23 -8.02 -3.81
N LEU A 126 -11.95 -9.09 -4.12
CA LEU A 126 -13.41 -9.18 -4.04
C LEU A 126 -13.92 -9.93 -2.79
N GLU A 127 -13.01 -10.32 -1.88
CA GLU A 127 -13.33 -11.10 -0.69
C GLU A 127 -12.98 -10.32 0.57
N LEU A 128 -13.79 -10.48 1.61
CA LEU A 128 -13.45 -9.97 2.94
C LEU A 128 -12.63 -11.02 3.71
N PRO A 129 -11.66 -10.61 4.54
CA PRO A 129 -10.96 -11.53 5.41
C PRO A 129 -11.88 -12.11 6.50
N ASP A 130 -11.72 -13.40 6.78
CA ASP A 130 -12.41 -14.09 7.88
C ASP A 130 -11.87 -13.69 9.27
N ASP A 131 -10.64 -13.18 9.35
CA ASP A 131 -10.03 -12.71 10.60
C ASP A 131 -10.55 -11.31 10.95
N GLU A 132 -11.29 -11.23 12.07
CA GLU A 132 -11.89 -9.98 12.56
C GLU A 132 -10.88 -8.84 12.77
N ARG A 133 -9.63 -9.15 13.14
CA ARG A 133 -8.59 -8.12 13.34
C ARG A 133 -8.10 -7.56 12.01
N LEU A 134 -7.98 -8.43 11.01
CA LEU A 134 -7.59 -8.04 9.67
C LEU A 134 -8.71 -7.23 9.00
N LEU A 135 -9.96 -7.64 9.20
CA LEU A 135 -11.12 -6.90 8.75
C LEU A 135 -11.19 -5.49 9.37
N LEU A 136 -10.99 -5.39 10.69
CA LEU A 136 -10.95 -4.09 11.37
C LEU A 136 -9.81 -3.21 10.84
N ALA A 137 -8.62 -3.77 10.64
CA ALA A 137 -7.49 -3.01 10.10
C ALA A 137 -7.73 -2.53 8.65
N LEU A 138 -8.47 -3.29 7.84
CA LEU A 138 -8.90 -2.86 6.50
C LEU A 138 -9.85 -1.67 6.59
N TYR A 139 -10.87 -1.74 7.43
CA TYR A 139 -11.79 -0.62 7.64
C TYR A 139 -11.07 0.63 8.17
N ASP A 140 -10.20 0.46 9.16
CA ASP A 140 -9.38 1.57 9.67
C ASP A 140 -8.47 2.19 8.57
N ALA A 141 -7.99 1.38 7.62
CA ALA A 141 -7.20 1.86 6.49
C ALA A 141 -8.06 2.65 5.47
N GLU A 142 -9.25 2.14 5.14
CA GLU A 142 -10.20 2.84 4.27
C GLU A 142 -10.68 4.16 4.90
N ASP A 143 -10.98 4.15 6.20
CA ASP A 143 -11.33 5.35 6.97
C ASP A 143 -10.19 6.38 6.96
N ALA A 144 -8.93 5.94 7.11
CA ALA A 144 -7.78 6.82 7.05
C ALA A 144 -7.61 7.46 5.66
N LEU A 145 -7.91 6.73 4.59
CA LEU A 145 -7.90 7.26 3.22
C LEU A 145 -9.03 8.27 3.01
N ALA A 146 -10.25 7.96 3.47
CA ALA A 146 -11.38 8.88 3.43
C ALA A 146 -11.09 10.17 4.22
N ALA A 147 -10.49 10.05 5.40
CA ALA A 147 -10.06 11.18 6.21
C ALA A 147 -8.96 12.02 5.50
N ALA A 148 -8.02 11.38 4.80
CA ALA A 148 -7.01 12.06 4.00
C ALA A 148 -7.60 12.83 2.80
N LEU A 149 -8.76 12.40 2.29
CA LEU A 149 -9.57 13.14 1.32
C LEU A 149 -10.42 14.26 1.96
N GLY A 150 -10.35 14.43 3.29
CA GLY A 150 -11.09 15.43 4.05
C GLY A 150 -12.53 15.04 4.37
N ALA A 151 -12.89 13.76 4.23
CA ALA A 151 -14.20 13.25 4.59
C ALA A 151 -14.27 12.82 6.06
N ASP A 152 -15.49 12.79 6.61
CA ASP A 152 -15.76 12.21 7.92
C ASP A 152 -16.26 10.76 7.73
N PRO A 153 -15.45 9.74 8.08
CA PRO A 153 -15.83 8.34 7.92
C PRO A 153 -16.98 7.90 8.83
N THR A 154 -17.35 8.71 9.84
CA THR A 154 -18.54 8.45 10.66
C THR A 154 -19.85 8.82 9.96
N VAL A 155 -19.77 9.56 8.86
CA VAL A 155 -20.92 10.10 8.11
C VAL A 155 -21.04 9.46 6.73
N HIS A 156 -19.93 9.03 6.14
CA HIS A 156 -19.85 8.45 4.81
C HIS A 156 -19.21 7.08 4.85
N ASP A 157 -19.75 6.15 4.06
CA ASP A 157 -19.08 4.88 3.80
C ASP A 157 -17.76 5.15 3.05
N ALA A 158 -16.64 4.72 3.64
CA ALA A 158 -15.32 4.99 3.11
C ALA A 158 -15.12 4.32 1.73
N GLY A 159 -15.57 3.08 1.55
CA GLY A 159 -15.45 2.35 0.28
C GLY A 159 -16.18 3.04 -0.87
N ASP A 160 -17.42 3.49 -0.64
CA ASP A 160 -18.18 4.26 -1.62
C ASP A 160 -17.49 5.59 -1.98
N LEU A 161 -16.93 6.28 -0.98
CA LEU A 161 -16.23 7.54 -1.18
C LEU A 161 -14.94 7.37 -1.98
N LEU A 162 -14.14 6.35 -1.67
CA LEU A 162 -12.91 6.04 -2.39
C LEU A 162 -13.20 5.64 -3.84
N THR A 163 -14.25 4.84 -4.07
CA THR A 163 -14.74 4.48 -5.41
C THR A 163 -15.16 5.71 -6.21
N LEU A 164 -15.90 6.63 -5.60
CA LEU A 164 -16.31 7.88 -6.25
C LEU A 164 -15.12 8.80 -6.55
N TRP A 165 -14.18 8.90 -5.61
CA TRP A 165 -13.00 9.73 -5.78
C TRP A 165 -12.12 9.20 -6.91
N GLN A 166 -11.79 7.91 -6.94
CA GLN A 166 -10.87 7.34 -7.93
C GLN A 166 -11.44 7.35 -9.36
N THR A 167 -12.76 7.30 -9.51
CA THR A 167 -13.46 7.42 -10.81
C THR A 167 -13.61 8.87 -11.28
N THR A 168 -13.21 9.85 -10.46
CA THR A 168 -13.26 11.27 -10.85
C THR A 168 -12.25 11.56 -11.96
N ALA A 169 -12.71 12.25 -13.01
CA ALA A 169 -11.86 12.61 -14.14
C ALA A 169 -10.61 13.40 -13.69
N GLY A 170 -9.43 12.90 -14.05
CA GLY A 170 -8.15 13.52 -13.72
C GLY A 170 -7.42 12.90 -12.53
N VAL A 171 -8.00 11.91 -11.83
CA VAL A 171 -7.24 11.07 -10.91
C VAL A 171 -6.24 10.22 -11.71
N THR A 172 -5.02 10.09 -11.15
CA THR A 172 -3.88 9.41 -11.77
C THR A 172 -3.26 8.47 -10.75
N PRO A 173 -2.41 7.50 -11.16
CA PRO A 173 -1.66 6.66 -10.23
C PRO A 173 -0.89 7.46 -9.17
N ASP A 174 -0.30 8.59 -9.57
CA ASP A 174 0.45 9.46 -8.64
C ASP A 174 -0.46 10.05 -7.55
N HIS A 175 -1.69 10.45 -7.90
CA HIS A 175 -2.65 10.91 -6.90
C HIS A 175 -3.02 9.82 -5.90
N VAL A 176 -3.16 8.58 -6.37
CA VAL A 176 -3.48 7.41 -5.53
C VAL A 176 -2.31 7.09 -4.60
N ALA A 177 -1.08 7.11 -5.11
CA ALA A 177 0.12 6.91 -4.31
C ALA A 177 0.28 8.00 -3.24
N GLU A 178 0.09 9.28 -3.61
CA GLU A 178 0.14 10.40 -2.67
C GLU A 178 -0.95 10.31 -1.58
N LEU A 179 -2.14 9.83 -1.93
CA LEU A 179 -3.22 9.61 -0.96
C LEU A 179 -2.82 8.54 0.07
N LEU A 180 -2.30 7.40 -0.38
CA LEU A 180 -1.79 6.34 0.50
C LEU A 180 -0.67 6.84 1.41
N LEU A 181 0.31 7.55 0.85
CA LEU A 181 1.42 8.13 1.62
C LEU A 181 0.94 9.13 2.67
N THR A 182 -0.04 9.97 2.32
CA THR A 182 -0.64 10.92 3.24
C THR A 182 -1.35 10.21 4.40
N ALA A 183 -2.15 9.18 4.10
CA ALA A 183 -2.85 8.39 5.10
C ALA A 183 -1.87 7.65 6.03
N VAL A 184 -0.82 7.02 5.49
CA VAL A 184 0.23 6.37 6.29
C VAL A 184 0.91 7.36 7.24
N ARG A 185 1.34 8.53 6.74
CA ARG A 185 2.01 9.56 7.57
C ARG A 185 1.11 10.06 8.71
N SER A 186 -0.18 10.22 8.44
CA SER A 186 -1.16 10.63 9.45
C SER A 186 -1.27 9.60 10.58
N LEU A 187 -1.37 8.31 10.25
CA LEU A 187 -1.44 7.23 11.23
C LEU A 187 -0.12 7.01 11.98
N ALA A 188 1.01 7.25 11.30
CA ALA A 188 2.34 7.03 11.84
C ALA A 188 2.80 8.14 12.81
N GLY A 189 1.97 9.16 13.06
CA GLY A 189 2.22 10.18 14.08
C GLY A 189 2.93 11.45 13.60
N GLU A 190 2.86 11.79 12.30
CA GLU A 190 3.14 13.17 11.85
C GLU A 190 1.86 14.01 11.95
N VAL A 191 1.41 14.25 13.17
CA VAL A 191 0.56 15.43 13.42
C VAL A 191 1.50 16.64 13.41
N ARG A 192 1.36 17.44 12.35
CA ARG A 192 2.05 18.73 12.12
C ARG A 192 2.34 19.54 13.38
#